data_AF-A0AAW3BC76-F1
#
_entry.id   AF-A0AAW3BC76-F1
#
_cell.length_a   1.000
_cell.length_b   1.000
_cell.length_c   1.000
_cell.angle_alpha   90.00
_cell.angle_beta   90.00
_cell.angle_gamma   90.00
#
_symmetry.space_group_name_H-M   'P 1'
#
loop_
_entity.id
_entity.type
_entity.pdbx_description
1 polymer ?
#
loop_
_entity_poly.entity_id
_entity_poly.type
_entity_poly.pdbx_seq_one_letter_code
_entity_poly.pdbx_strand_id
1 'polypeptide(L)'
;MLRVTHFIRKNPVVFKQGQGMFSHQLKRILNKKSLHKYNWDPLPMYDPRKLVHANRYIDHDTYEEKYDPHWERNAHLVPDQQLYHIPVPKEYRDAYWWRDLQARRIQCPIEWVHFRMHTKDKLKYDFQDLAVRKKFEYSYEDVVANAKDMRS
;
A
#
# COMPACT_ATOMS: atom_id res chain seq x y z
N MET A 1 -0.32 -15.97 -13.34
CA MET A 1 1.10 -16.25 -13.63
C MET A 1 1.83 -17.09 -12.57
N LEU A 2 1.72 -16.79 -11.27
CA LEU A 2 2.45 -17.53 -10.21
C LEU A 2 2.22 -19.06 -10.20
N ARG A 3 0.99 -19.53 -10.43
CA ARG A 3 0.67 -20.98 -10.46
C ARG A 3 1.47 -21.73 -11.53
N VAL A 4 1.61 -21.14 -12.71
CA VAL A 4 2.38 -21.72 -13.83
C VAL A 4 3.86 -21.78 -13.46
N THR A 5 4.40 -20.72 -12.86
CA THR A 5 5.81 -20.72 -12.40
C THR A 5 6.08 -21.75 -11.30
N HIS A 6 5.15 -21.97 -10.36
CA HIS A 6 5.28 -22.99 -9.31
C HIS A 6 5.24 -24.40 -9.88
N PHE A 7 4.35 -24.64 -10.85
CA PHE A 7 4.28 -25.91 -11.57
C PHE A 7 5.59 -26.17 -12.34
N ILE A 8 6.07 -25.17 -13.10
CA ILE A 8 7.34 -25.26 -13.83
C ILE A 8 8.54 -25.44 -12.90
N ARG A 9 8.57 -24.82 -11.71
CA ARG A 9 9.68 -24.98 -10.75
C ARG A 9 9.68 -26.34 -10.05
N LYS A 10 8.51 -26.92 -9.76
CA LYS A 10 8.43 -28.23 -9.10
C LYS A 10 8.55 -29.42 -10.07
N ASN A 11 8.27 -29.20 -11.35
CA ASN A 11 8.46 -30.23 -12.38
C ASN A 11 9.91 -30.75 -12.47
N PRO A 12 10.96 -29.93 -12.61
CA PRO A 12 12.34 -30.43 -12.69
C PRO A 12 12.90 -30.91 -11.35
N VAL A 13 12.35 -30.46 -10.21
CA VAL A 13 12.88 -30.78 -8.87
C VAL A 13 12.31 -32.09 -8.31
N VAL A 14 11.08 -32.47 -8.64
CA VAL A 14 10.41 -33.66 -8.06
C VAL A 14 9.59 -34.47 -9.08
N PHE A 15 9.22 -33.93 -10.24
CA PHE A 15 8.45 -34.71 -11.22
C PHE A 15 9.38 -35.60 -12.04
N LYS A 16 9.36 -36.91 -11.73
CA LYS A 16 9.34 -37.88 -12.82
C LYS A 16 8.00 -37.65 -13.54
N GLN A 17 8.00 -37.21 -14.80
CA GLN A 17 6.78 -37.00 -15.59
C GLN A 17 6.06 -38.34 -15.86
N GLY A 18 5.46 -38.92 -14.83
CA GLY A 18 4.74 -40.19 -14.89
C GLY A 18 3.36 -40.11 -14.24
N GLN A 19 2.59 -41.19 -14.36
CA GLN A 19 1.24 -41.36 -13.78
C GLN A 19 1.23 -41.61 -12.25
N GLY A 20 2.32 -41.29 -11.55
CA GLY A 20 2.42 -41.53 -10.11
C GLY A 20 1.46 -40.67 -9.28
N MET A 21 0.93 -41.23 -8.19
CA MET A 21 0.01 -40.52 -7.30
C MET A 21 0.59 -39.22 -6.71
N PHE A 22 1.92 -39.15 -6.53
CA PHE A 22 2.62 -37.93 -6.13
C PHE A 22 2.43 -36.78 -7.13
N SER A 23 2.60 -37.03 -8.43
CA SER A 23 2.44 -35.99 -9.46
C SER A 23 0.98 -35.53 -9.55
N HIS A 24 0.03 -36.47 -9.39
CA HIS A 24 -1.41 -36.19 -9.34
C HIS A 24 -1.81 -35.33 -8.13
N GLN A 25 -1.34 -35.67 -6.93
CA GLN A 25 -1.60 -34.88 -5.72
C GLN A 25 -0.96 -33.49 -5.80
N LEU A 26 0.29 -33.40 -6.27
CA LEU A 26 0.99 -32.12 -6.41
C LEU A 26 0.31 -31.18 -7.39
N LYS A 27 -0.24 -31.68 -8.52
CA LYS A 27 -1.04 -30.86 -9.45
C LYS A 27 -2.20 -30.15 -8.74
N ARG A 28 -2.91 -30.86 -7.85
CA ARG A 28 -4.03 -30.29 -7.08
C ARG A 28 -3.55 -29.31 -6.01
N ILE A 29 -2.52 -29.67 -5.26
CA ILE A 29 -1.96 -28.84 -4.18
C ILE A 29 -1.41 -27.52 -4.73
N LEU A 30 -0.69 -27.56 -5.85
CA LEU A 30 -0.08 -26.38 -6.46
C LEU A 30 -1.09 -25.41 -7.10
N ASN A 31 -2.34 -25.83 -7.28
CA ASN A 31 -3.41 -24.93 -7.70
C ASN A 31 -3.94 -24.07 -6.55
N LYS A 32 -3.63 -24.39 -5.29
CA LYS A 32 -3.97 -23.57 -4.13
C LYS A 32 -3.34 -22.18 -4.28
N LYS A 33 -4.12 -21.12 -4.06
CA LYS A 33 -3.60 -19.74 -4.09
C LYS A 33 -2.73 -19.52 -2.85
N SER A 34 -1.53 -19.00 -3.04
CA SER A 34 -0.71 -18.50 -1.93
C SER A 34 -1.31 -17.20 -1.38
N LEU A 35 -0.97 -16.88 -0.13
CA LEU A 35 -1.28 -15.57 0.42
C LEU A 35 -0.60 -14.49 -0.44
N HIS A 36 -1.33 -13.43 -0.76
CA HIS A 36 -0.80 -12.24 -1.41
C HIS A 36 -0.69 -11.11 -0.40
N LYS A 37 0.48 -10.46 -0.37
CA LYS A 37 0.71 -9.21 0.35
C LYS A 37 1.49 -8.29 -0.59
N TYR A 38 1.02 -7.05 -0.73
CA TYR A 38 1.76 -6.04 -1.47
C TYR A 38 2.86 -5.49 -0.55
N ASN A 39 4.11 -5.88 -0.81
CA ASN A 39 5.27 -5.35 -0.09
C ASN A 39 5.81 -4.18 -0.91
N TRP A 40 6.01 -3.03 -0.26
CA TRP A 40 6.58 -1.86 -0.93
C TRP A 40 8.04 -2.07 -1.24
N ASP A 41 8.52 -1.41 -2.30
CA ASP A 41 9.92 -1.51 -2.69
C ASP A 41 10.79 -0.88 -1.58
N PRO A 42 11.87 -1.55 -1.15
CA PRO A 42 12.79 -0.97 -0.18
C PRO A 42 13.55 0.20 -0.81
N LEU A 43 13.96 1.15 0.03
CA LEU A 43 14.73 2.34 -0.39
C LEU A 43 16.14 2.27 0.23
N PRO A 44 17.04 1.44 -0.31
CA PRO A 44 18.37 1.25 0.29
C PRO A 44 19.28 2.47 0.12
N MET A 45 19.11 3.24 -0.96
CA MET A 45 19.93 4.43 -1.24
C MET A 45 19.58 5.60 -0.31
N TYR A 46 18.29 5.81 -0.08
CA TYR A 46 17.76 6.92 0.71
C TYR A 46 16.88 6.33 1.80
N ASP A 47 17.49 6.02 2.96
CA ASP A 47 16.75 5.52 4.11
C ASP A 47 16.04 6.69 4.83
N PRO A 48 14.70 6.75 4.83
CA PRO A 48 13.97 7.86 5.44
C PRO A 48 14.30 8.02 6.93
N ARG A 49 14.61 6.91 7.63
CA ARG A 49 14.87 6.92 9.07
C ARG A 49 16.14 7.68 9.43
N LYS A 50 17.11 7.71 8.52
CA LYS A 50 18.38 8.43 8.75
C LYS A 50 18.21 9.95 8.69
N LEU A 51 17.19 10.43 7.98
CA LEU A 51 16.94 11.86 7.79
C LEU A 51 16.18 12.51 8.95
N VAL A 52 15.74 11.74 9.95
CA VAL A 52 15.13 12.30 11.17
C VAL A 52 16.09 13.27 11.88
N HIS A 53 17.39 12.98 11.79
CA HIS A 53 18.48 13.74 12.38
C HIS A 53 19.04 14.84 11.46
N ALA A 54 18.52 14.96 10.23
CA ALA A 54 18.98 15.95 9.26
C ALA A 54 18.30 17.32 9.48
N ASN A 55 19.02 18.40 9.12
CA ASN A 55 18.55 19.79 9.23
C ASN A 55 18.11 20.19 10.65
N ARG A 56 18.80 19.70 11.68
CA ARG A 56 18.56 20.05 13.09
C ARG A 56 19.74 20.83 13.67
N TYR A 57 19.44 21.74 14.60
CA TYR A 57 20.46 22.40 15.39
C TYR A 57 20.96 21.47 16.49
N ILE A 58 22.25 21.53 16.78
CA ILE A 58 22.88 20.82 17.89
C ILE A 58 23.14 21.83 19.00
N ASP A 59 22.73 21.50 20.21
CA ASP A 59 23.10 22.27 21.39
C ASP A 59 24.57 22.03 21.75
N HIS A 60 25.35 23.10 21.90
CA HIS A 60 26.79 22.99 22.15
C HIS A 60 27.14 22.59 23.57
N ASP A 61 26.20 22.74 24.52
CA ASP A 61 26.42 22.38 25.92
C ASP A 61 26.18 20.88 26.15
N THR A 62 25.15 20.32 25.53
CA THR A 62 24.76 18.89 25.67
C THR A 62 25.25 18.00 24.53
N TYR A 63 25.62 18.58 23.39
CA TYR A 63 25.88 17.87 22.12
C TYR A 63 24.68 17.05 21.62
N GLU A 64 23.48 17.38 22.07
CA GLU A 64 22.23 16.74 21.64
C GLU A 64 21.48 17.60 20.61
N GLU A 65 20.58 16.97 19.86
CA GLU A 65 19.71 17.69 18.94
C GLU A 65 18.73 18.58 19.71
N LYS A 66 18.74 19.87 19.39
CA LYS A 66 17.79 20.81 19.94
C LYS A 66 16.41 20.59 19.31
N TYR A 67 15.40 20.46 20.16
CA TYR A 67 14.01 20.42 19.69
C TYR A 67 13.66 21.70 18.91
N ASP A 68 13.17 21.52 17.69
CA ASP A 68 12.68 22.61 16.84
C ASP A 68 11.22 22.36 16.44
N PRO A 69 10.26 23.14 16.98
CA PRO A 69 8.85 23.00 16.62
C PRO A 69 8.56 23.39 15.17
N HIS A 70 9.39 24.24 14.54
CA HIS A 70 9.24 24.58 13.13
C HIS A 70 9.66 23.43 12.22
N TRP A 71 10.71 22.71 12.59
CA TRP A 71 11.13 21.48 11.91
C TRP A 71 10.02 20.43 11.96
N GLU A 72 9.47 20.17 13.15
CA GLU A 72 8.43 19.14 13.34
C GLU A 72 7.16 19.46 12.54
N ARG A 73 6.69 20.71 12.60
CA ARG A 73 5.51 21.16 11.85
C ARG A 73 5.71 21.12 10.35
N ASN A 74 6.96 21.29 9.90
CA ASN A 74 7.31 21.27 8.49
C ASN A 74 7.75 19.91 7.98
N ALA A 75 7.92 18.89 8.81
CA ALA A 75 8.35 17.58 8.34
C ALA A 75 7.33 16.98 7.37
N HIS A 76 7.82 16.37 6.29
CA HIS A 76 7.03 15.52 5.43
C HIS A 76 7.00 14.10 6.02
N LEU A 77 5.81 13.54 6.18
CA LEU A 77 5.61 12.21 6.77
C LEU A 77 5.65 11.15 5.68
N VAL A 78 6.80 10.52 5.48
CA VAL A 78 6.99 9.44 4.50
C VAL A 78 6.31 8.17 5.04
N PRO A 79 5.38 7.54 4.29
CA PRO A 79 4.68 6.35 4.76
C PRO A 79 5.57 5.10 4.75
N ASP A 80 5.41 4.25 5.76
CA ASP A 80 6.11 2.97 5.86
C ASP A 80 5.21 1.85 6.43
N GLN A 81 5.39 0.62 5.95
CA GLN A 81 4.56 -0.52 6.38
C GLN A 81 4.89 -1.00 7.79
N GLN A 82 6.13 -0.80 8.26
CA GLN A 82 6.58 -1.26 9.58
C GLN A 82 6.47 -0.14 10.63
N LEU A 83 6.82 1.09 10.23
CA LEU A 83 6.91 2.24 11.15
C LEU A 83 5.74 3.22 11.04
N TYR A 84 4.73 2.90 10.23
CA TYR A 84 3.55 3.73 9.93
C TYR A 84 3.89 5.02 9.16
N HIS A 85 4.72 5.90 9.72
CA HIS A 85 5.29 7.05 9.00
C HIS A 85 6.62 7.50 9.63
N ILE A 86 7.45 8.19 8.83
CA ILE A 86 8.75 8.70 9.26
C ILE A 86 8.84 10.19 8.90
N PRO A 87 9.15 11.08 9.85
CA PRO A 87 9.32 12.51 9.56
C PRO A 87 10.65 12.75 8.84
N VAL A 88 10.58 13.40 7.68
CA VAL A 88 11.73 13.77 6.86
C VAL A 88 11.66 15.27 6.57
N PRO A 89 12.79 16.00 6.54
CA PRO A 89 12.79 17.40 6.11
C PRO A 89 12.18 17.58 4.71
N LYS A 90 11.42 18.66 4.51
CA LYS A 90 10.68 18.92 3.26
C LYS A 90 11.57 18.97 2.03
N GLU A 91 12.84 19.32 2.21
CA GLU A 91 13.86 19.43 1.16
C GLU A 91 14.15 18.09 0.48
N TYR A 92 13.96 16.97 1.19
CA TYR A 92 14.27 15.61 0.69
C TYR A 92 13.03 14.79 0.33
N ARG A 93 11.83 15.39 0.37
CA ARG A 93 10.57 14.67 0.13
C ARG A 93 10.46 14.12 -1.30
N ASP A 94 11.13 14.79 -2.23
CA ASP A 94 11.13 14.46 -3.65
C ASP A 94 11.66 13.06 -3.88
N ALA A 95 12.72 12.62 -3.20
CA ALA A 95 13.25 11.26 -3.30
C ALA A 95 12.22 10.15 -2.93
N TYR A 96 11.17 10.49 -2.19
CA TYR A 96 10.16 9.56 -1.68
C TYR A 96 8.82 9.61 -2.44
N TRP A 97 8.74 10.33 -3.57
CA TRP A 97 7.50 10.48 -4.35
C TRP A 97 6.86 9.13 -4.75
N TRP A 98 7.67 8.13 -5.10
CA TRP A 98 7.16 6.82 -5.49
C TRP A 98 6.58 6.05 -4.31
N ARG A 99 7.17 6.21 -3.12
CA ARG A 99 6.66 5.61 -1.88
C ARG A 99 5.29 6.19 -1.53
N ASP A 100 5.10 7.50 -1.72
CA ASP A 100 3.79 8.13 -1.56
C ASP A 100 2.73 7.54 -2.49
N LEU A 101 3.06 7.31 -3.77
CA LEU A 101 2.15 6.66 -4.72
C LEU A 101 1.85 5.21 -4.33
N GLN A 102 2.87 4.45 -3.91
CA GLN A 102 2.68 3.07 -3.44
C GLN A 102 1.77 3.00 -2.21
N ALA A 103 1.88 3.95 -1.29
CA ALA A 103 1.06 4.02 -0.09
C ALA A 103 -0.39 4.47 -0.37
N ARG A 104 -0.57 5.43 -1.29
CA ARG A 104 -1.90 5.93 -1.70
C ARG A 104 -2.68 4.89 -2.50
N ARG A 105 -1.99 4.14 -3.36
CA ARG A 105 -2.56 3.06 -4.15
C ARG A 105 -3.20 1.99 -3.25
N ILE A 106 -4.23 1.32 -3.75
CA ILE A 106 -4.79 0.15 -3.07
C ILE A 106 -3.77 -1.00 -2.98
N GLN A 107 -3.63 -1.61 -1.80
CA GLN A 107 -2.65 -2.67 -1.52
C GLN A 107 -3.08 -4.05 -2.07
N CYS A 108 -3.70 -4.05 -3.25
CA CYS A 108 -4.10 -5.25 -3.98
C CYS A 108 -3.93 -5.06 -5.50
N PRO A 109 -3.85 -6.15 -6.28
CA PRO A 109 -3.85 -6.06 -7.73
C PRO A 109 -5.13 -5.38 -8.24
N ILE A 110 -4.99 -4.45 -9.19
CA ILE A 110 -6.13 -3.67 -9.70
C ILE A 110 -7.19 -4.55 -10.32
N GLU A 111 -6.78 -5.62 -11.02
CA GLU A 111 -7.67 -6.60 -11.66
C GLU A 111 -8.71 -7.18 -10.69
N TRP A 112 -8.40 -7.28 -9.39
CA TRP A 112 -9.31 -7.84 -8.40
C TRP A 112 -10.46 -6.90 -8.04
N VAL A 113 -10.29 -5.60 -8.26
CA VAL A 113 -11.26 -4.55 -7.92
C VAL A 113 -11.69 -3.70 -9.12
N HIS A 114 -11.14 -3.97 -10.31
CA HIS A 114 -11.36 -3.18 -11.52
C HIS A 114 -12.85 -3.09 -11.91
N PHE A 115 -13.65 -4.09 -11.53
CA PHE A 115 -15.10 -4.11 -11.79
C PHE A 115 -15.84 -2.89 -11.20
N ARG A 116 -15.28 -2.24 -10.17
CA ARG A 116 -15.83 -0.98 -9.60
C ARG A 116 -15.80 0.18 -10.60
N MET A 117 -14.87 0.18 -11.54
CA MET A 117 -14.74 1.23 -12.57
C MET A 117 -15.74 1.06 -13.72
N HIS A 118 -16.12 -0.18 -14.02
CA HIS A 118 -16.95 -0.51 -15.19
C HIS A 118 -18.44 -0.65 -14.86
N THR A 119 -18.82 -0.53 -13.58
CA THR A 119 -20.21 -0.63 -13.11
C THR A 119 -20.75 0.74 -12.70
N LYS A 120 -22.03 0.80 -12.32
CA LYS A 120 -22.66 2.02 -11.76
C LYS A 120 -21.95 2.52 -10.49
N ASP A 121 -21.15 1.68 -9.85
CA ASP A 121 -20.35 2.01 -8.67
C ASP A 121 -19.30 3.09 -8.95
N LYS A 122 -18.95 3.36 -10.22
CA LYS A 122 -17.96 4.39 -10.57
C LYS A 122 -18.23 5.78 -9.99
N LEU A 123 -19.49 6.09 -9.69
CA LEU A 123 -19.90 7.36 -9.08
C LEU A 123 -19.69 7.38 -7.56
N LYS A 124 -19.72 6.20 -6.92
CA LYS A 124 -19.62 6.02 -5.46
C LYS A 124 -18.19 5.85 -4.96
N TYR A 125 -17.25 5.52 -5.84
CA TYR A 125 -15.85 5.27 -5.49
C TYR A 125 -14.94 6.40 -5.99
N ASP A 126 -13.86 6.61 -5.26
CA ASP A 126 -12.70 7.41 -5.66
C ASP A 126 -11.68 6.51 -6.37
N PHE A 127 -11.01 7.06 -7.38
CA PHE A 127 -10.01 6.40 -8.23
C PHE A 127 -8.67 7.15 -8.29
N GLN A 128 -8.47 8.16 -7.44
CA GLN A 128 -7.22 8.92 -7.37
C GLN A 128 -6.02 8.02 -7.02
N ASP A 129 -4.90 8.17 -7.73
CA ASP A 129 -3.64 7.41 -7.51
C ASP A 129 -3.83 5.88 -7.48
N LEU A 130 -4.83 5.36 -8.21
CA LEU A 130 -5.24 3.94 -8.18
C LEU A 130 -5.71 3.46 -6.79
N ALA A 131 -6.08 4.38 -5.90
CA ALA A 131 -6.87 4.06 -4.72
C ALA A 131 -8.29 3.71 -5.18
N VAL A 132 -8.89 2.64 -4.65
CA VAL A 132 -10.30 2.30 -4.89
C VAL A 132 -11.03 2.38 -3.55
N ARG A 133 -11.35 3.61 -3.14
CA ARG A 133 -11.95 3.90 -1.83
C ARG A 133 -13.38 4.35 -2.00
N LYS A 134 -14.31 3.80 -1.23
CA LYS A 134 -15.71 4.23 -1.26
C LYS A 134 -15.78 5.65 -0.73
N LYS A 135 -16.40 6.56 -1.48
CA LYS A 135 -16.73 7.91 -1.00
C LYS A 135 -17.82 7.82 0.06
N PHE A 136 -18.04 8.92 0.77
CA PHE A 136 -19.17 9.03 1.67
C PHE A 136 -20.49 8.82 0.91
N GLU A 137 -21.41 8.08 1.54
CA GLU A 137 -22.76 7.83 1.05
C GLU A 137 -23.69 7.97 2.25
N TYR A 138 -24.68 8.85 2.15
CA TYR A 138 -25.68 9.01 3.20
C TYR A 138 -26.44 7.71 3.44
N SER A 139 -26.82 7.46 4.69
CA SER A 139 -27.77 6.40 4.98
C SER A 139 -29.14 6.76 4.42
N TYR A 140 -30.00 5.77 4.21
CA TYR A 140 -31.37 6.03 3.75
C TYR A 140 -32.15 6.90 4.74
N GLU A 141 -31.93 6.72 6.04
CA GLU A 141 -32.58 7.52 7.09
C GLU A 141 -32.18 8.99 7.01
N ASP A 142 -30.88 9.27 6.82
CA ASP A 142 -30.37 10.64 6.66
C ASP A 142 -30.95 11.30 5.40
N VAL A 143 -31.07 10.57 4.30
CA VAL A 143 -31.65 11.09 3.05
C VAL A 143 -33.13 11.45 3.26
N VAL A 144 -33.89 10.58 3.94
CA VAL A 144 -35.32 10.82 4.22
C VAL A 144 -35.50 12.00 5.18
N ALA A 145 -34.66 12.10 6.21
CA ALA A 145 -34.68 13.23 7.14
C ALA A 145 -34.37 14.54 6.42
N ASN A 146 -33.29 14.58 5.63
CA ASN A 146 -32.90 15.75 4.85
C ASN A 146 -33.98 16.17 3.85
N ALA A 147 -34.63 15.21 3.17
CA ALA A 147 -35.72 15.51 2.24
C ALA A 147 -36.94 16.12 2.95
N LYS A 148 -37.31 15.56 4.11
CA LYS A 148 -38.38 16.13 4.96
C LYS A 148 -38.06 17.54 5.42
N ASP A 149 -36.81 17.80 5.80
CA ASP A 149 -36.36 19.13 6.25
C ASP A 149 -36.36 20.14 5.10
N MET A 150 -36.02 19.71 3.89
CA MET A 150 -36.08 20.55 2.68
C MET A 150 -37.49 20.77 2.13
N ARG A 151 -38.52 20.16 2.74
CA ARG A 151 -39.94 20.32 2.36
C ARG A 151 -40.23 20.04 0.88
N SER A 152 -39.48 19.11 0.28
CA SER A 152 -39.61 18.67 -1.13
C SER A 152 -40.17 17.25 -1.21
#